data_AF-A0A7V8ZPZ4-F1
#
_entry.id   AF-A0A7V8ZPZ4-F1
#
_cell.length_a   1.000
_cell.length_b   1.000
_cell.length_c   1.000
_cell.angle_alpha   90.00
_cell.angle_beta   90.00
_cell.angle_gamma   90.00
#
_symmetry.space_group_name_H-M   'P 1'
#
loop_
_entity.id
_entity.type
_entity.pdbx_description
1 polymer ?
#
loop_
_entity_poly.entity_id
_entity_poly.type
_entity_poly.pdbx_seq_one_letter_code
_entity_poly.pdbx_strand_id
1 'polypeptide(L)'
;ALLDARLLLAGLSGEHHFYGALAAEELGARNVIPAEVYAPGDAAVTAIQQLPGIRRALELYRLDLRTDATREWIWAVRDLDDHQLLAISHLARRHELYDRAINAADKTTVLHDFGMRYLTPYRKMMGQRVREAVLDEAWVYGLIRQESRFIADARSSAGAAGLMQVMPATARWVAKRVGMKSYHSSQIGHVDTNLMLGTQYLRYALDTLDQSPVLASAAYNAGPSRAQAWRGDTAMESAIYIETIPFGETRDYVKKVMTNAWYYANLLGQSPAPLKQRLGTIPARSSVEAGESEFLEVRLPQHQPEAAETSIQKTTAPAPATPDKPDSDRGQAIAPPAVSAPG
;
A
#
# COMPACT_ATOMS: atom_id res chain seq x y z
N ALA A 1 -3.26 22.77 33.79
CA ALA A 1 -2.45 21.57 33.50
C ALA A 1 -3.31 20.37 33.07
N LEU A 2 -4.04 19.70 33.97
CA LEU A 2 -4.84 18.51 33.60
C LEU A 2 -6.03 18.84 32.67
N LEU A 3 -6.69 19.98 32.87
CA LEU A 3 -7.77 20.44 31.99
C LEU A 3 -7.25 20.78 30.59
N ASP A 4 -6.14 21.51 30.50
CA ASP A 4 -5.50 21.88 29.23
C ASP A 4 -5.06 20.65 28.44
N ALA A 5 -4.48 19.64 29.11
CA ALA A 5 -4.12 18.37 28.50
C ALA A 5 -5.36 17.64 27.93
N ARG A 6 -6.46 17.57 28.68
CA ARG A 6 -7.70 16.96 28.20
C ARG A 6 -8.31 17.67 27.01
N LEU A 7 -8.24 19.01 26.96
CA LEU A 7 -8.75 19.79 25.83
C LEU A 7 -7.95 19.53 24.55
N LEU A 8 -6.62 19.46 24.64
CA LEU A 8 -5.76 19.12 23.51
C LEU A 8 -6.04 17.69 23.01
N LEU A 9 -6.17 16.72 23.92
CA LEU A 9 -6.51 15.35 23.56
C LEU A 9 -7.91 15.25 22.93
N ALA A 10 -8.89 15.97 23.47
CA ALA A 10 -10.26 15.95 22.95
C ALA A 10 -10.31 16.45 21.51
N GLY A 11 -9.57 17.52 21.18
CA GLY A 11 -9.46 18.04 19.82
C GLY A 11 -8.87 17.04 18.80
N LEU A 12 -8.04 16.09 19.26
CA LEU A 12 -7.43 15.07 18.41
C LEU A 12 -8.22 13.75 18.38
N SER A 13 -8.99 13.45 19.43
CA SER A 13 -9.63 12.14 19.63
C SER A 13 -10.64 11.73 18.55
N GLY A 14 -11.14 12.68 17.74
CA GLY A 14 -11.99 12.39 16.59
C GLY A 14 -11.22 11.96 15.33
N GLU A 15 -9.90 12.12 15.32
CA GLU A 15 -9.07 11.87 14.16
C GLU A 15 -8.71 10.39 14.01
N HIS A 16 -8.69 9.91 12.78
CA HIS A 16 -8.44 8.50 12.47
C HIS A 16 -6.96 8.14 12.26
N HIS A 17 -6.05 9.09 12.49
CA HIS A 17 -4.61 8.88 12.41
C HIS A 17 -4.00 8.44 13.76
N PHE A 18 -2.73 8.05 13.76
CA PHE A 18 -1.96 7.56 14.92
C PHE A 18 -2.24 8.32 16.22
N TYR A 19 -2.09 9.65 16.21
CA TYR A 19 -2.28 10.48 17.41
C TYR A 19 -3.72 10.63 17.86
N GLY A 20 -4.69 10.53 16.95
CA GLY A 20 -6.10 10.64 17.31
C GLY A 20 -6.57 9.39 18.04
N ALA A 21 -6.14 8.23 17.54
CA ALA A 21 -6.31 6.95 18.23
C ALA A 21 -5.66 6.95 19.63
N LEU A 22 -4.42 7.43 19.76
CA LEU A 22 -3.78 7.54 21.08
C LEU A 22 -4.49 8.54 22.00
N ALA A 23 -4.92 9.70 21.46
CA ALA A 23 -5.61 10.71 22.24
C ALA A 23 -6.97 10.23 22.76
N ALA A 24 -7.72 9.50 21.93
CA ALA A 24 -8.96 8.85 22.33
C ALA A 24 -8.73 7.83 23.46
N GLU A 25 -7.66 7.02 23.37
CA GLU A 25 -7.29 6.06 24.43
C GLU A 25 -6.93 6.74 25.76
N GLU A 26 -6.18 7.85 25.72
CA GLU A 26 -5.85 8.63 26.92
C GLU A 26 -7.08 9.25 27.60
N LEU A 27 -8.13 9.54 26.83
CA LEU A 27 -9.42 10.00 27.35
C LEU A 27 -10.30 8.86 27.88
N GLY A 28 -9.84 7.60 27.80
CA GLY A 28 -10.59 6.42 28.19
C GLY A 28 -11.69 6.03 27.19
N ALA A 29 -11.70 6.63 25.99
CA ALA A 29 -12.60 6.21 24.94
C ALA A 29 -12.15 4.85 24.41
N ARG A 30 -13.12 3.94 24.22
CA ARG A 30 -12.85 2.76 23.38
C ARG A 30 -12.78 3.26 21.96
N ASN A 31 -11.64 3.06 21.30
CA ASN A 31 -11.53 3.25 19.86
C ASN A 31 -12.42 2.20 19.17
N VAL A 32 -13.68 2.56 18.93
CA VAL A 32 -14.65 1.73 18.21
C VAL A 32 -14.60 2.17 16.75
N ILE A 33 -14.29 1.25 15.86
CA ILE A 33 -14.55 1.48 14.43
C ILE A 33 -16.07 1.53 14.28
N PRO A 34 -16.65 2.66 13.83
CA PRO A 34 -18.08 2.73 13.59
C PRO A 34 -18.52 1.59 12.67
N ALA A 35 -19.63 0.93 13.02
CA ALA A 35 -20.27 -0.02 12.11
C ALA A 35 -20.52 0.67 10.76
N GLU A 36 -20.44 -0.07 9.66
CA GLU A 36 -20.64 0.47 8.30
C GLU A 36 -21.97 1.21 8.23
N VAL A 37 -21.91 2.55 8.22
CA VAL A 37 -23.10 3.40 8.31
C VAL A 37 -23.76 3.55 6.94
N TYR A 38 -22.98 3.41 5.87
CA TYR A 38 -23.44 3.65 4.51
C TYR A 38 -22.69 2.78 3.50
N ALA A 39 -23.45 2.02 2.70
CA ALA A 39 -23.00 1.38 1.48
C ALA A 39 -23.78 1.97 0.29
N PRO A 40 -23.11 2.48 -0.76
CA PRO A 40 -23.80 3.03 -1.93
C PRO A 40 -24.53 1.93 -2.69
N GLY A 41 -25.81 2.16 -3.01
CA GLY A 41 -26.57 1.26 -3.87
C GLY A 41 -26.06 1.27 -5.32
N ASP A 42 -26.41 0.24 -6.10
CA ASP A 42 -25.93 0.10 -7.48
C ASP A 42 -26.26 1.31 -8.38
N ALA A 43 -27.42 1.93 -8.18
CA ALA A 43 -27.80 3.13 -8.93
C ALA A 43 -26.82 4.29 -8.73
N ALA A 44 -26.32 4.49 -7.50
CA ALA A 44 -25.34 5.54 -7.20
C ALA A 44 -23.98 5.23 -7.84
N VAL A 45 -23.54 3.97 -7.78
CA VAL A 45 -22.32 3.51 -8.43
C VAL A 45 -22.40 3.67 -9.96
N THR A 46 -23.54 3.29 -10.57
CA THR A 46 -23.78 3.48 -12.00
C THR A 46 -23.78 4.96 -12.38
N ALA A 47 -24.40 5.84 -11.58
CA ALA A 47 -24.41 7.27 -11.85
C ALA A 47 -22.98 7.87 -11.89
N ILE A 48 -22.11 7.49 -10.94
CA ILE A 48 -20.69 7.87 -10.95
C ILE A 48 -19.98 7.34 -12.20
N GLN A 49 -20.21 6.08 -12.58
CA GLN A 49 -19.59 5.49 -13.75
C GLN A 49 -19.94 6.24 -15.05
N GLN A 50 -21.12 6.89 -15.12
CA GLN A 50 -21.53 7.66 -16.29
C GLN A 50 -20.86 9.03 -16.40
N LEU A 51 -20.18 9.52 -15.36
CA LEU A 51 -19.46 10.79 -15.43
C LEU A 51 -18.40 10.74 -16.55
N PRO A 52 -18.36 11.72 -17.48
CA PRO A 52 -17.46 11.66 -18.63
C PRO A 52 -15.97 11.47 -18.26
N GLY A 53 -15.51 12.11 -17.17
CA GLY A 53 -14.15 11.96 -16.69
C GLY A 53 -13.84 10.56 -16.16
N ILE A 54 -14.80 9.92 -15.49
CA ILE A 54 -14.65 8.55 -14.97
C ILE A 54 -14.64 7.54 -16.11
N ARG A 55 -15.52 7.70 -17.11
CA ARG A 55 -15.51 6.84 -18.31
C ARG A 55 -14.16 6.90 -19.03
N ARG A 56 -13.60 8.10 -19.20
CA ARG A 56 -12.26 8.27 -19.81
C ARG A 56 -11.17 7.63 -18.96
N ALA A 57 -11.16 7.88 -17.64
CA ALA A 57 -10.17 7.32 -16.74
C ALA A 57 -10.18 5.77 -16.77
N LEU A 58 -11.36 5.15 -16.74
CA LEU A 58 -11.50 3.69 -16.81
C LEU A 58 -11.00 3.12 -18.15
N GLU A 59 -11.28 3.79 -19.26
CA GLU A 59 -10.76 3.36 -20.57
C GLU A 59 -9.24 3.49 -20.65
N LEU A 60 -8.67 4.56 -20.08
CA LEU A 60 -7.22 4.72 -20.01
C LEU A 60 -6.57 3.65 -19.12
N TYR A 61 -7.19 3.26 -18.00
CA TYR A 61 -6.73 2.12 -17.20
C TYR A 61 -6.78 0.81 -18.00
N ARG A 62 -7.83 0.59 -18.80
CA ARG A 62 -7.97 -0.60 -19.66
C ARG A 62 -6.87 -0.69 -20.73
N LEU A 63 -6.36 0.46 -21.18
CA LEU A 63 -5.27 0.57 -22.16
C LEU A 63 -3.87 0.58 -21.52
N ASP A 64 -3.78 0.32 -20.21
CA ASP A 64 -2.53 0.38 -19.44
C ASP A 64 -1.86 1.78 -19.43
N LEU A 65 -2.62 2.83 -19.74
CA LEU A 65 -2.18 4.22 -19.70
C LEU A 65 -2.36 4.80 -18.28
N ARG A 66 -1.78 4.11 -17.28
CA ARG A 66 -2.04 4.32 -15.84
C ARG A 66 -1.78 5.76 -15.37
N THR A 67 -0.80 6.44 -15.96
CA THR A 67 -0.47 7.84 -15.61
C THR A 67 -1.59 8.79 -16.04
N ASP A 68 -2.01 8.70 -17.30
CA ASP A 68 -3.07 9.57 -17.83
C ASP A 68 -4.42 9.22 -17.22
N ALA A 69 -4.70 7.92 -17.00
CA ALA A 69 -5.87 7.45 -16.28
C ALA A 69 -5.96 8.06 -14.87
N THR A 70 -4.83 8.08 -14.15
CA THR A 70 -4.75 8.66 -12.80
C THR A 70 -5.00 10.17 -12.81
N ARG A 71 -4.49 10.90 -13.80
CA ARG A 71 -4.72 12.34 -13.92
C ARG A 71 -6.19 12.66 -14.19
N GLU A 72 -6.81 11.95 -15.14
CA GLU A 72 -8.23 12.07 -15.43
C GLU A 72 -9.07 11.70 -14.20
N TRP A 73 -8.71 10.64 -13.48
CA TRP A 73 -9.38 10.24 -12.24
C TRP A 73 -9.32 11.36 -11.19
N ILE A 74 -8.12 11.86 -10.87
CA ILE A 74 -7.94 12.94 -9.88
C ILE A 74 -8.77 14.17 -10.25
N TRP A 75 -8.78 14.53 -11.54
CA TRP A 75 -9.56 15.65 -12.03
C TRP A 75 -11.07 15.42 -11.94
N ALA A 76 -11.53 14.18 -12.18
CA ALA A 76 -12.95 13.85 -12.16
C ALA A 76 -13.53 13.76 -10.73
N VAL A 77 -12.71 13.50 -9.71
CA VAL A 77 -13.17 13.26 -8.33
C VAL A 77 -13.03 14.46 -7.39
N ARG A 78 -12.43 15.57 -7.82
CA ARG A 78 -12.04 16.67 -6.91
C ARG A 78 -13.19 17.36 -6.19
N ASP A 79 -14.38 17.36 -6.78
CA ASP A 79 -15.54 18.12 -6.29
C ASP A 79 -16.67 17.17 -5.80
N LEU A 80 -16.37 15.89 -5.61
CA LEU A 80 -17.34 14.90 -5.15
C LEU A 80 -17.59 15.03 -3.64
N ASP A 81 -18.85 14.92 -3.24
CA ASP A 81 -19.23 14.80 -1.83
C ASP A 81 -18.93 13.39 -1.26
N ASP A 82 -19.11 13.21 0.04
CA ASP A 82 -18.84 11.93 0.71
C ASP A 82 -19.65 10.74 0.12
N HIS A 83 -20.93 10.95 -0.24
CA HIS A 83 -21.75 9.88 -0.83
C HIS A 83 -21.21 9.45 -2.19
N GLN A 84 -20.80 10.43 -3.00
CA GLN A 84 -20.20 10.23 -4.32
C GLN A 84 -18.80 9.64 -4.23
N LEU A 85 -17.98 10.06 -3.24
CA LEU A 85 -16.67 9.50 -2.93
C LEU A 85 -16.78 8.02 -2.53
N LEU A 86 -17.78 7.64 -1.74
CA LEU A 86 -18.03 6.24 -1.42
C LEU A 86 -18.54 5.46 -2.65
N ALA A 87 -19.44 6.02 -3.45
CA ALA A 87 -19.89 5.40 -4.70
C ALA A 87 -18.73 5.14 -5.68
N ILE A 88 -17.82 6.11 -5.86
CA ILE A 88 -16.64 5.92 -6.70
C ILE A 88 -15.59 5.00 -6.10
N SER A 89 -15.48 4.94 -4.76
CA SER A 89 -14.64 3.98 -4.08
C SER A 89 -15.08 2.54 -4.39
N HIS A 90 -16.39 2.28 -4.28
CA HIS A 90 -16.98 0.99 -4.63
C HIS A 90 -16.83 0.66 -6.12
N LEU A 91 -16.98 1.65 -7.02
CA LEU A 91 -16.70 1.48 -8.45
C LEU A 91 -15.24 1.06 -8.69
N ALA A 92 -14.29 1.78 -8.11
CA ALA A 92 -12.85 1.49 -8.24
C ALA A 92 -12.52 0.06 -7.79
N ARG A 93 -13.09 -0.39 -6.67
CA ARG A 93 -12.92 -1.77 -6.19
C ARG A 93 -13.46 -2.81 -7.17
N ARG A 94 -14.60 -2.57 -7.84
CA ARG A 94 -15.15 -3.48 -8.87
C ARG A 94 -14.20 -3.65 -10.07
N HIS A 95 -13.41 -2.62 -10.35
CA HIS A 95 -12.37 -2.63 -11.39
C HIS A 95 -10.97 -3.00 -10.88
N GLU A 96 -10.86 -3.48 -9.63
CA GLU A 96 -9.59 -3.83 -8.98
C GLU A 96 -8.57 -2.68 -8.88
N LEU A 97 -9.06 -1.43 -8.98
CA LEU A 97 -8.28 -0.21 -8.78
C LEU A 97 -8.20 0.12 -7.28
N TYR A 98 -7.59 -0.77 -6.50
CA TYR A 98 -7.61 -0.74 -5.03
C TYR A 98 -7.04 0.55 -4.43
N ASP A 99 -6.01 1.12 -5.04
CA ASP A 99 -5.43 2.40 -4.63
C ASP A 99 -6.37 3.57 -4.83
N ARG A 100 -7.14 3.57 -5.92
CA ARG A 100 -8.18 4.59 -6.18
C ARG A 100 -9.37 4.43 -5.24
N ALA A 101 -9.75 3.18 -4.95
CA ALA A 101 -10.80 2.87 -4.00
C ALA A 101 -10.47 3.42 -2.61
N ILE A 102 -9.28 3.08 -2.09
CA ILE A 102 -8.81 3.55 -0.79
C ILE A 102 -8.68 5.07 -0.77
N ASN A 103 -8.11 5.69 -1.81
CA ASN A 103 -7.96 7.16 -1.85
C ASN A 103 -9.31 7.89 -1.78
N ALA A 104 -10.33 7.39 -2.48
CA ALA A 104 -11.66 7.99 -2.44
C ALA A 104 -12.32 7.84 -1.05
N ALA A 105 -12.19 6.67 -0.42
CA ALA A 105 -12.73 6.44 0.92
C ALA A 105 -11.97 7.25 2.01
N ASP A 106 -10.66 7.42 1.88
CA ASP A 106 -9.84 8.21 2.80
C ASP A 106 -10.19 9.71 2.74
N LYS A 107 -10.68 10.21 1.59
CA LYS A 107 -11.07 11.62 1.38
C LYS A 107 -12.37 12.04 2.06
N THR A 108 -13.19 11.09 2.51
CA THR A 108 -14.46 11.44 3.14
C THR A 108 -14.25 12.11 4.50
N THR A 109 -15.16 13.01 4.88
CA THR A 109 -14.99 13.87 6.07
C THR A 109 -16.02 13.59 7.16
N VAL A 110 -17.23 13.18 6.80
CA VAL A 110 -18.35 12.94 7.71
C VAL A 110 -18.83 11.49 7.60
N LEU A 111 -19.00 10.97 6.37
CA LEU A 111 -19.44 9.60 6.13
C LEU A 111 -18.23 8.70 5.85
N HIS A 112 -17.99 7.75 6.73
CA HIS A 112 -16.85 6.84 6.62
C HIS A 112 -17.29 5.41 6.32
N ASP A 113 -16.62 4.77 5.37
CA ASP A 113 -16.68 3.34 5.10
C ASP A 113 -15.30 2.75 5.39
N PHE A 114 -15.12 2.19 6.59
CA PHE A 114 -13.85 1.62 7.01
C PHE A 114 -13.50 0.33 6.25
N GLY A 115 -14.51 -0.39 5.72
CA GLY A 115 -14.28 -1.53 4.84
C GLY A 115 -13.57 -1.13 3.55
N MET A 116 -13.89 0.06 3.02
CA MET A 116 -13.24 0.61 1.84
C MET A 116 -11.94 1.36 2.13
N ARG A 117 -11.78 1.99 3.30
CA ARG A 117 -10.49 2.59 3.74
C ARG A 117 -9.40 1.53 3.97
N TYR A 118 -9.81 0.34 4.38
CA TYR A 118 -8.94 -0.78 4.76
C TYR A 118 -9.34 -2.06 4.01
N LEU A 119 -9.29 -2.01 2.68
CA LEU A 119 -9.54 -3.17 1.83
C LEU A 119 -8.56 -4.32 2.12
N THR A 120 -9.05 -5.55 1.95
CA THR A 120 -8.28 -6.79 2.11
C THR A 120 -8.16 -7.59 0.80
N PRO A 121 -7.62 -7.02 -0.30
CA PRO A 121 -7.43 -7.78 -1.53
C PRO A 121 -6.38 -8.88 -1.32
N TYR A 122 -6.33 -9.85 -2.24
CA TYR A 122 -5.36 -10.95 -2.24
C TYR A 122 -5.37 -11.85 -0.98
N ARG A 123 -6.40 -11.78 -0.12
CA ARG A 123 -6.43 -12.43 1.19
C ARG A 123 -6.09 -13.92 1.19
N LYS A 124 -6.54 -14.66 0.18
CA LYS A 124 -6.23 -16.09 0.05
C LYS A 124 -4.72 -16.34 -0.09
N MET A 125 -4.07 -15.64 -1.03
CA MET A 125 -2.63 -15.78 -1.28
C MET A 125 -1.82 -15.23 -0.10
N MET A 126 -2.17 -14.03 0.38
CA MET A 126 -1.49 -13.38 1.48
C MET A 126 -1.60 -14.21 2.77
N GLY A 127 -2.80 -14.71 3.11
CA GLY A 127 -3.03 -15.50 4.32
C GLY A 127 -2.18 -16.78 4.37
N GLN A 128 -1.89 -17.41 3.23
CA GLN A 128 -0.95 -18.52 3.18
C GLN A 128 0.47 -18.08 3.57
N ARG A 129 1.00 -17.03 2.93
CA ARG A 129 2.36 -16.52 3.19
C ARG A 129 2.53 -15.99 4.61
N VAL A 130 1.52 -15.31 5.14
CA VAL A 130 1.48 -14.82 6.53
C VAL A 130 1.58 -15.97 7.53
N ARG A 131 0.83 -17.07 7.32
CA ARG A 131 0.89 -18.24 8.21
C ARG A 131 2.24 -18.95 8.12
N GLU A 132 2.78 -19.12 6.91
CA GLU A 132 4.11 -19.71 6.68
C GLU A 132 5.20 -18.92 7.40
N ALA A 133 5.11 -17.58 7.38
CA ALA A 133 6.05 -16.69 8.05
C ALA A 133 5.74 -16.47 9.55
N VAL A 134 4.64 -17.02 10.09
CA VAL A 134 4.21 -16.82 11.49
C VAL A 134 4.13 -15.32 11.84
N LEU A 135 3.39 -14.57 11.03
CA LEU A 135 3.16 -13.14 11.18
C LEU A 135 1.69 -12.84 11.50
N ASP A 136 1.44 -11.67 12.08
CA ASP A 136 0.08 -11.13 12.22
C ASP A 136 -0.43 -10.64 10.86
N GLU A 137 -1.56 -11.21 10.40
CA GLU A 137 -2.23 -10.86 9.14
C GLU A 137 -2.57 -9.37 9.07
N ALA A 138 -3.03 -8.78 10.16
CA ALA A 138 -3.41 -7.37 10.22
C ALA A 138 -2.20 -6.46 10.05
N TRP A 139 -1.05 -6.85 10.62
CA TRP A 139 0.19 -6.11 10.49
C TRP A 139 0.75 -6.15 9.06
N VAL A 140 0.70 -7.32 8.41
CA VAL A 140 1.12 -7.45 6.99
C VAL A 140 0.20 -6.63 6.08
N TYR A 141 -1.11 -6.65 6.31
CA TYR A 141 -2.04 -5.76 5.59
C TYR A 141 -1.70 -4.28 5.82
N GLY A 142 -1.44 -3.89 7.08
CA GLY A 142 -1.09 -2.52 7.43
C GLY A 142 0.19 -2.03 6.74
N LEU A 143 1.16 -2.91 6.58
CA LEU A 143 2.39 -2.67 5.83
C LEU A 143 2.12 -2.56 4.32
N ILE A 144 1.45 -3.52 3.69
CA ILE A 144 1.15 -3.50 2.24
C ILE A 144 0.34 -2.24 1.87
N ARG A 145 -0.65 -1.88 2.69
CA ARG A 145 -1.42 -0.65 2.50
C ARG A 145 -0.50 0.57 2.43
N GLN A 146 0.52 0.62 3.30
CA GLN A 146 1.47 1.72 3.32
C GLN A 146 2.47 1.66 2.15
N GLU A 147 2.92 0.46 1.76
CA GLU A 147 3.92 0.30 0.72
C GLU A 147 3.39 0.56 -0.70
N SER A 148 2.25 -0.02 -1.05
CA SER A 148 1.78 -0.03 -2.43
C SER A 148 0.34 0.40 -2.59
N ARG A 149 -0.42 0.58 -1.49
CA ARG A 149 -1.89 0.68 -1.54
C ARG A 149 -2.52 -0.46 -2.37
N PHE A 150 -1.89 -1.65 -2.32
CA PHE A 150 -2.28 -2.86 -3.05
C PHE A 150 -2.11 -2.82 -4.57
N ILE A 151 -1.26 -1.94 -5.08
CA ILE A 151 -0.86 -1.93 -6.49
C ILE A 151 0.18 -3.04 -6.71
N ALA A 152 -0.25 -4.15 -7.32
CA ALA A 152 0.57 -5.36 -7.46
C ALA A 152 1.84 -5.16 -8.32
N ASP A 153 1.80 -4.24 -9.28
CA ASP A 153 2.86 -3.91 -10.22
C ASP A 153 3.65 -2.64 -9.82
N ALA A 154 3.43 -2.12 -8.61
CA ALA A 154 4.07 -0.89 -8.14
C ALA A 154 5.60 -0.97 -8.23
N ARG A 155 6.21 0.11 -8.72
CA ARG A 155 7.66 0.29 -8.75
C ARG A 155 8.04 1.68 -8.25
N SER A 156 8.94 1.74 -7.27
CA SER A 156 9.51 3.00 -6.82
C SER A 156 10.65 3.46 -7.74
N SER A 157 10.99 4.75 -7.65
CA SER A 157 12.16 5.34 -8.31
C SER A 157 13.49 4.66 -7.90
N ALA A 158 13.58 4.18 -6.65
CA ALA A 158 14.72 3.41 -6.14
C ALA A 158 14.73 1.94 -6.57
N GLY A 159 13.68 1.47 -7.24
CA GLY A 159 13.56 0.10 -7.76
C GLY A 159 12.90 -0.91 -6.83
N ALA A 160 12.29 -0.46 -5.73
CA ALA A 160 11.40 -1.29 -4.90
C ALA A 160 10.22 -1.78 -5.75
N ALA A 161 9.74 -3.00 -5.52
CA ALA A 161 8.75 -3.61 -6.41
C ALA A 161 7.63 -4.36 -5.67
N GLY A 162 6.45 -4.33 -6.27
CA GLY A 162 5.28 -5.12 -5.91
C GLY A 162 4.54 -4.66 -4.65
N LEU A 163 3.63 -5.52 -4.17
CA LEU A 163 2.75 -5.25 -3.04
C LEU A 163 3.47 -4.81 -1.76
N MET A 164 4.60 -5.46 -1.45
CA MET A 164 5.40 -5.22 -0.26
C MET A 164 6.66 -4.38 -0.55
N GLN A 165 6.76 -3.76 -1.73
CA GLN A 165 7.87 -2.90 -2.15
C GLN A 165 9.26 -3.47 -1.82
N VAL A 166 9.47 -4.75 -2.15
CA VAL A 166 10.75 -5.41 -1.86
C VAL A 166 11.85 -4.87 -2.77
N MET A 167 12.99 -4.48 -2.20
CA MET A 167 14.18 -4.09 -2.96
C MET A 167 14.82 -5.30 -3.66
N PRO A 168 15.38 -5.15 -4.88
CA PRO A 168 16.02 -6.27 -5.58
C PRO A 168 17.16 -6.95 -4.81
N ALA A 169 17.92 -6.18 -4.03
CA ALA A 169 18.97 -6.71 -3.17
C ALA A 169 18.40 -7.56 -2.02
N THR A 170 17.35 -7.06 -1.37
CA THR A 170 16.63 -7.78 -0.30
C THR A 170 16.03 -9.06 -0.84
N ALA A 171 15.40 -8.99 -2.02
CA ALA A 171 14.81 -10.16 -2.67
C ALA A 171 15.82 -11.27 -2.94
N ARG A 172 17.01 -10.94 -3.49
CA ARG A 172 18.09 -11.93 -3.70
C ARG A 172 18.57 -12.53 -2.39
N TRP A 173 18.73 -11.72 -1.36
CA TRP A 173 19.16 -12.17 -0.04
C TRP A 173 18.13 -13.13 0.59
N VAL A 174 16.85 -12.76 0.59
CA VAL A 174 15.76 -13.61 1.10
C VAL A 174 15.68 -14.91 0.30
N ALA A 175 15.68 -14.83 -1.04
CA ALA A 175 15.62 -16.00 -1.92
C ALA A 175 16.73 -17.01 -1.61
N LYS A 176 17.96 -16.53 -1.39
CA LYS A 176 19.09 -17.39 -0.96
C LYS A 176 18.82 -18.00 0.42
N ARG A 177 18.36 -17.21 1.40
CA ARG A 177 18.10 -17.66 2.77
C ARG A 177 17.02 -18.74 2.84
N VAL A 178 15.96 -18.63 2.04
CA VAL A 178 14.86 -19.61 2.01
C VAL A 178 15.09 -20.77 1.03
N GLY A 179 16.27 -20.83 0.38
CA GLY A 179 16.64 -21.93 -0.53
C GLY A 179 15.95 -21.88 -1.90
N MET A 180 15.47 -20.71 -2.34
CA MET A 180 14.84 -20.52 -3.65
C MET A 180 15.90 -20.50 -4.77
N LYS A 181 16.32 -21.69 -5.22
CA LYS A 181 17.42 -21.87 -6.19
C LYS A 181 17.17 -21.25 -7.57
N SER A 182 15.91 -21.12 -7.99
CA SER A 182 15.50 -20.64 -9.31
C SER A 182 14.99 -19.19 -9.32
N TYR A 183 15.29 -18.40 -8.27
CA TYR A 183 14.87 -17.01 -8.22
C TYR A 183 15.54 -16.17 -9.32
N HIS A 184 14.74 -15.46 -10.10
CA HIS A 184 15.19 -14.47 -11.08
C HIS A 184 14.56 -13.11 -10.78
N SER A 185 15.33 -12.03 -10.97
CA SER A 185 14.90 -10.66 -10.62
C SER A 185 13.60 -10.22 -11.30
N SER A 186 13.24 -10.77 -12.46
CA SER A 186 11.96 -10.50 -13.12
C SER A 186 10.74 -10.97 -12.32
N GLN A 187 10.91 -11.96 -11.43
CA GLN A 187 9.83 -12.53 -10.62
C GLN A 187 9.44 -11.65 -9.43
N ILE A 188 10.23 -10.63 -9.07
CA ILE A 188 9.99 -9.78 -7.89
C ILE A 188 8.62 -9.08 -7.91
N GLY A 189 8.08 -8.82 -9.11
CA GLY A 189 6.77 -8.21 -9.31
C GLY A 189 5.61 -9.20 -9.36
N HIS A 190 5.88 -10.52 -9.37
CA HIS A 190 4.79 -11.51 -9.30
C HIS A 190 4.22 -11.52 -7.89
N VAL A 191 2.90 -11.37 -7.75
CA VAL A 191 2.20 -11.21 -6.47
C VAL A 191 2.64 -12.23 -5.43
N ASP A 192 2.60 -13.52 -5.75
CA ASP A 192 2.93 -14.58 -4.81
C ASP A 192 4.42 -14.58 -4.40
N THR A 193 5.33 -14.40 -5.36
CA THR A 193 6.76 -14.26 -5.10
C THR A 193 7.05 -13.03 -4.23
N ASN A 194 6.40 -11.90 -4.51
CA ASN A 194 6.58 -10.66 -3.77
C ASN A 194 6.12 -10.80 -2.32
N LEU A 195 4.95 -11.39 -2.11
CA LEU A 195 4.41 -11.69 -0.78
C LEU A 195 5.33 -12.64 -0.01
N MET A 196 5.83 -13.70 -0.65
CA MET A 196 6.80 -14.61 -0.03
C MET A 196 8.07 -13.86 0.40
N LEU A 197 8.68 -13.10 -0.50
CA LEU A 197 9.92 -12.37 -0.21
C LEU A 197 9.73 -11.33 0.90
N GLY A 198 8.66 -10.54 0.82
CA GLY A 198 8.38 -9.47 1.78
C GLY A 198 8.02 -10.02 3.17
N THR A 199 7.16 -11.03 3.25
CA THR A 199 6.80 -11.65 4.55
C THR A 199 8.01 -12.32 5.20
N GLN A 200 8.86 -13.00 4.44
CA GLN A 200 10.09 -13.60 4.98
C GLN A 200 11.10 -12.54 5.45
N TYR A 201 11.21 -11.41 4.74
CA TYR A 201 12.04 -10.30 5.21
C TYR A 201 11.48 -9.66 6.49
N LEU A 202 10.16 -9.47 6.57
CA LEU A 202 9.50 -8.93 7.76
C LEU A 202 9.66 -9.85 8.96
N ARG A 203 9.55 -11.17 8.76
CA ARG A 203 9.82 -12.19 9.78
C ARG A 203 11.25 -12.09 10.30
N TYR A 204 12.24 -12.01 9.39
CA TYR A 204 13.63 -11.82 9.77
C TYR A 204 13.84 -10.54 10.60
N ALA A 205 13.27 -9.41 10.18
CA ALA A 205 13.35 -8.16 10.93
C ALA A 205 12.73 -8.30 12.33
N LEU A 206 11.59 -8.99 12.44
CA LEU A 206 10.92 -9.23 13.72
C LEU A 206 11.75 -10.14 14.65
N ASP A 207 12.37 -11.18 14.12
CA ASP A 207 13.27 -12.07 14.89
C ASP A 207 14.52 -11.36 15.38
N THR A 208 15.06 -10.44 14.58
CA THR A 208 16.30 -9.73 14.90
C THR A 208 16.09 -8.61 15.92
N LEU A 209 14.85 -8.15 16.11
CA LEU A 209 14.53 -6.92 16.85
C LEU A 209 13.52 -7.19 17.98
N ASP A 210 13.84 -8.16 18.83
CA ASP A 210 13.14 -8.48 20.08
C ASP A 210 11.64 -8.75 19.92
N GLN A 211 11.23 -9.33 18.79
CA GLN A 211 9.82 -9.56 18.46
C GLN A 211 8.96 -8.28 18.51
N SER A 212 9.57 -7.11 18.30
CA SER A 212 8.87 -5.82 18.29
C SER A 212 8.40 -5.45 16.87
N PRO A 213 7.08 -5.39 16.61
CA PRO A 213 6.55 -4.97 15.31
C PRO A 213 6.93 -3.53 14.95
N VAL A 214 7.10 -2.67 15.95
CA VAL A 214 7.51 -1.26 15.79
C VAL A 214 8.94 -1.18 15.25
N LEU A 215 9.88 -1.89 15.88
CA LEU A 215 11.27 -1.95 15.42
C LEU A 215 11.39 -2.66 14.07
N ALA A 216 10.66 -3.76 13.89
CA ALA A 216 10.66 -4.49 12.62
C ALA A 216 10.10 -3.66 11.47
N SER A 217 9.08 -2.82 11.72
CA SER A 217 8.55 -1.87 10.72
C SER A 217 9.57 -0.76 10.40
N ALA A 218 10.26 -0.23 11.40
CA ALA A 218 11.37 0.71 11.19
C ALA A 218 12.51 0.07 10.39
N ALA A 219 12.82 -1.20 10.66
CA ALA A 219 13.87 -1.95 9.99
C ALA A 219 13.51 -2.34 8.55
N TYR A 220 12.25 -2.68 8.30
CA TYR A 220 11.76 -2.97 6.96
C TYR A 220 11.99 -1.78 6.01
N ASN A 221 11.78 -0.58 6.55
CA ASN A 221 11.92 0.69 5.85
C ASN A 221 13.38 1.19 5.78
N ALA A 222 14.06 1.30 6.93
CA ALA A 222 15.35 1.97 7.01
C ALA A 222 16.55 1.03 7.13
N GLY A 223 16.30 -0.28 7.29
CA GLY A 223 17.29 -1.31 7.56
C GLY A 223 17.41 -1.66 9.06
N PRO A 224 17.68 -2.92 9.42
CA PRO A 224 17.78 -3.36 10.83
C PRO A 224 18.81 -2.60 11.67
N SER A 225 19.99 -2.32 11.10
CA SER A 225 21.06 -1.60 11.82
C SER A 225 20.61 -0.20 12.27
N ARG A 226 19.80 0.49 11.47
CA ARG A 226 19.27 1.82 11.85
C ARG A 226 18.21 1.70 12.93
N ALA A 227 17.26 0.78 12.77
CA ALA A 227 16.24 0.53 13.79
C ALA A 227 16.86 0.19 15.16
N GLN A 228 17.95 -0.58 15.16
CA GLN A 228 18.72 -0.86 16.38
C GLN A 228 19.43 0.39 16.92
N ALA A 229 20.09 1.16 16.05
CA ALA A 229 20.83 2.36 16.43
C ALA A 229 19.94 3.48 16.98
N TRP A 230 18.67 3.54 16.59
CA TRP A 230 17.72 4.56 17.06
C TRP A 230 17.12 4.28 18.45
N ARG A 231 17.39 3.12 19.04
CA ARG A 231 17.03 2.87 20.44
C ARG A 231 17.79 3.80 21.37
N GLY A 232 17.16 4.17 22.48
CA GLY A 232 17.82 4.89 23.57
C GLY A 232 18.63 3.98 24.49
N ASP A 233 19.36 4.61 25.41
CA ASP A 233 20.18 3.91 26.41
C ASP A 233 19.33 3.25 27.51
N THR A 234 18.09 3.69 27.65
CA THR A 234 17.08 3.08 28.53
C THR A 234 15.87 2.64 27.71
N ALA A 235 15.08 1.70 28.26
CA ALA A 235 13.80 1.36 27.68
C ALA A 235 12.89 2.59 27.61
N MET A 236 12.05 2.67 26.56
CA MET A 236 11.14 3.80 26.34
C MET A 236 9.81 3.33 25.76
N GLU A 237 8.77 4.16 25.87
CA GLU A 237 7.51 3.92 25.18
C GLU A 237 7.74 3.87 23.66
N SER A 238 7.08 2.94 22.98
CA SER A 238 7.20 2.81 21.53
C SER A 238 6.78 4.07 20.77
N ALA A 239 5.80 4.83 21.25
CA ALA A 239 5.43 6.11 20.66
C ALA A 239 6.58 7.13 20.73
N ILE A 240 7.37 7.13 21.80
CA ILE A 240 8.56 7.97 21.95
C ILE A 240 9.66 7.52 20.97
N TYR A 241 9.90 6.21 20.88
CA TYR A 241 10.85 5.68 19.89
C TYR A 241 10.45 6.11 18.47
N ILE A 242 9.18 5.94 18.09
CA ILE A 242 8.67 6.30 16.77
C ILE A 242 8.94 7.78 16.49
N GLU A 243 8.57 8.68 17.41
CA GLU A 243 8.74 10.12 17.17
C GLU A 243 10.19 10.62 17.22
N THR A 244 11.09 9.83 17.79
CA THR A 244 12.52 10.14 17.83
C THR A 244 13.31 9.51 16.67
N ILE A 245 12.66 8.73 15.79
CA ILE A 245 13.28 8.25 14.53
C ILE A 245 13.78 9.47 13.73
N PRO A 246 15.08 9.58 13.42
CA PRO A 246 15.64 10.76 12.74
C PRO A 246 15.10 10.97 11.32
N PHE A 247 14.73 9.90 10.65
CA PHE A 247 14.25 9.95 9.27
C PHE A 247 12.75 10.22 9.28
N GLY A 248 12.35 11.42 8.82
CA GLY A 248 10.93 11.83 8.83
C GLY A 248 10.02 10.86 8.07
N GLU A 249 10.48 10.39 6.92
CA GLU A 249 9.79 9.37 6.13
C GLU A 249 9.57 8.06 6.91
N THR A 250 10.61 7.54 7.56
CA THR A 250 10.50 6.31 8.36
C THR A 250 9.62 6.51 9.60
N ARG A 251 9.71 7.68 10.25
CA ARG A 251 8.86 8.05 11.38
C ARG A 251 7.38 8.03 11.00
N ASP A 252 7.03 8.65 9.88
CA ASP A 252 5.65 8.68 9.38
C ASP A 252 5.19 7.31 8.87
N TYR A 253 6.10 6.55 8.26
CA TYR A 253 5.85 5.18 7.84
C TYR A 253 5.45 4.30 9.03
N VAL A 254 6.23 4.28 10.11
CA VAL A 254 5.95 3.40 11.26
C VAL A 254 4.64 3.77 11.93
N LYS A 255 4.34 5.06 12.11
CA LYS A 255 3.02 5.52 12.58
C LYS A 255 1.88 4.95 11.74
N LYS A 256 1.99 5.09 10.41
CA LYS A 256 0.95 4.65 9.47
C LYS A 256 0.80 3.14 9.48
N VAL A 257 1.90 2.37 9.43
CA VAL A 257 1.85 0.90 9.46
C VAL A 257 1.19 0.40 10.74
N MET A 258 1.59 0.92 11.90
CA MET A 258 1.05 0.46 13.19
C MET A 258 -0.43 0.85 13.37
N THR A 259 -0.81 2.04 12.92
CA THR A 259 -2.22 2.47 12.93
C THR A 259 -3.05 1.62 11.96
N ASN A 260 -2.57 1.41 10.74
CA ASN A 260 -3.25 0.56 9.76
C ASN A 260 -3.44 -0.86 10.31
N ALA A 261 -2.39 -1.43 10.93
CA ALA A 261 -2.45 -2.76 11.52
C ALA A 261 -3.53 -2.86 12.60
N TRP A 262 -3.68 -1.82 13.43
CA TRP A 262 -4.74 -1.76 14.44
C TRP A 262 -6.14 -1.70 13.81
N TYR A 263 -6.35 -0.90 12.75
CA TYR A 263 -7.62 -0.89 12.01
C TYR A 263 -7.94 -2.23 11.34
N TYR A 264 -6.96 -2.84 10.67
CA TYR A 264 -7.13 -4.16 10.06
C TYR A 264 -7.47 -5.22 11.10
N ALA A 265 -6.83 -5.22 12.27
CA ALA A 265 -7.09 -6.21 13.31
C ALA A 265 -8.54 -6.12 13.80
N ASN A 266 -9.09 -4.92 13.98
CA ASN A 266 -10.49 -4.73 14.31
C ASN A 266 -11.43 -5.23 13.19
N LEU A 267 -11.18 -4.85 11.93
CA LEU A 267 -12.01 -5.25 10.78
C LEU A 267 -11.96 -6.74 10.48
N LEU A 268 -10.84 -7.40 10.80
CA LEU A 268 -10.67 -8.85 10.69
C LEU A 268 -11.27 -9.62 11.88
N GLY A 269 -11.91 -8.93 12.83
CA GLY A 269 -12.54 -9.54 14.00
C GLY A 269 -11.56 -10.06 15.05
N GLN A 270 -10.29 -9.64 15.00
CA GLN A 270 -9.26 -10.09 15.94
C GLN A 270 -9.39 -9.45 17.33
N SER A 271 -10.23 -8.41 17.48
CA SER A 271 -10.44 -7.67 18.73
C SER A 271 -9.11 -7.25 19.39
N PRO A 272 -8.30 -6.43 18.70
CA PRO A 272 -6.97 -6.09 19.19
C PRO A 272 -7.02 -5.32 20.50
N ALA A 273 -5.94 -5.41 21.28
CA ALA A 273 -5.69 -4.47 22.37
C ALA A 273 -5.69 -3.02 21.85
N PRO A 274 -5.92 -2.02 22.73
CA PRO A 274 -5.72 -0.61 22.40
C PRO A 274 -4.36 -0.36 21.74
N LEU A 275 -4.29 0.60 20.82
CA LEU A 275 -3.11 0.92 20.03
C LEU A 275 -1.89 1.15 20.93
N LYS A 276 -2.02 1.93 22.01
CA LYS A 276 -0.91 2.18 22.95
C LYS A 276 -0.36 0.89 23.54
N GLN A 277 -1.24 -0.02 23.98
CA GLN A 277 -0.85 -1.31 24.52
C GLN A 277 -0.20 -2.20 23.44
N ARG A 278 -0.74 -2.18 22.22
CA ARG A 278 -0.20 -2.94 21.08
C ARG A 278 1.19 -2.46 20.67
N LEU A 279 1.46 -1.16 20.79
CA LEU A 279 2.79 -0.57 20.53
C LEU A 279 3.81 -0.99 21.59
N GLY A 280 3.40 -1.03 22.86
CA GLY A 280 4.23 -1.47 23.97
C GLY A 280 5.44 -0.55 24.22
N THR A 281 6.55 -1.17 24.66
CA THR A 281 7.81 -0.49 24.97
C THR A 281 8.95 -1.02 24.12
N ILE A 282 9.86 -0.13 23.73
CA ILE A 282 11.12 -0.50 23.09
C ILE A 282 12.19 -0.69 24.18
N PRO A 283 12.87 -1.85 24.23
CA PRO A 283 13.95 -2.06 25.18
C PRO A 283 15.15 -1.16 24.85
N ALA A 284 16.01 -0.96 25.84
CA ALA A 284 17.27 -0.24 25.65
C ALA A 284 18.11 -0.84 24.51
N ARG A 285 19.01 -0.04 23.95
CA ARG A 285 20.02 -0.54 23.02
C ARG A 285 20.86 -1.60 23.73
N SER A 286 20.86 -2.82 23.23
CA SER A 286 21.76 -3.86 23.74
C SER A 286 23.20 -3.51 23.40
N SER A 287 24.11 -3.66 24.38
CA SER A 287 25.56 -3.52 24.20
C SER A 287 26.21 -4.75 23.57
N VAL A 288 25.40 -5.75 23.19
CA VAL A 288 25.90 -6.87 22.41
C VAL A 288 26.28 -6.30 21.06
N GLU A 289 27.59 -6.20 20.80
CA GLU A 289 28.13 -6.09 19.45
C GLU A 289 27.39 -7.12 18.62
N ALA A 290 26.42 -6.65 17.83
CA ALA A 290 25.77 -7.46 16.84
C ALA A 290 26.90 -7.94 15.96
N GLY A 291 27.34 -9.20 16.16
CA GLY A 291 28.58 -9.71 15.59
C GLY A 291 28.66 -9.28 14.14
N GLU A 292 29.65 -8.42 13.84
CA GLU A 292 29.83 -7.84 12.50
C GLU A 292 29.93 -8.95 11.44
N SER A 293 30.18 -10.19 11.85
CA SER A 293 30.27 -11.38 11.02
C SER A 293 28.96 -11.95 10.45
N GLU A 294 27.75 -11.54 10.91
CA GLU A 294 26.48 -11.91 10.24
C GLU A 294 25.73 -10.73 9.62
N PHE A 295 26.09 -9.49 9.97
CA PHE A 295 25.54 -8.26 9.40
C PHE A 295 26.35 -7.72 8.20
N LEU A 296 27.43 -8.42 7.81
CA LEU A 296 28.31 -8.07 6.70
C LEU A 296 27.57 -8.10 5.35
N GLU A 297 27.31 -6.89 4.85
CA GLU A 297 27.35 -6.50 3.44
C GLU A 297 26.43 -7.26 2.48
N VAL A 298 25.14 -7.00 2.62
CA VAL A 298 24.51 -6.30 1.50
C VAL A 298 24.10 -4.95 2.06
N ARG A 299 24.74 -3.85 1.60
CA ARG A 299 24.12 -2.52 1.66
C ARG A 299 22.80 -2.63 0.90
N LEU A 300 21.75 -3.06 1.60
CA LEU A 300 20.41 -3.06 1.07
C LEU A 300 20.13 -1.59 0.75
N PRO A 301 19.81 -1.25 -0.51
CA PRO A 301 19.46 0.11 -0.85
C PRO A 301 18.32 0.54 0.06
N GLN A 302 18.38 1.79 0.52
CA GLN A 302 17.42 2.32 1.47
C GLN A 302 16.03 2.21 0.86
N HIS A 303 15.09 1.60 1.59
CA HIS A 303 13.69 1.63 1.22
C HIS A 303 13.13 2.99 1.66
N GLN A 304 13.22 3.98 0.78
CA GLN A 304 12.46 5.22 0.93
C GLN A 304 11.09 5.00 0.27
N PRO A 305 10.01 4.74 1.03
CA PRO A 305 8.65 4.73 0.52
C PRO A 305 8.28 6.14 0.06
N GLU A 306 8.56 6.43 -1.20
CA GLU A 306 7.98 7.58 -1.87
C GLU A 306 6.45 7.50 -1.67
N ALA A 307 5.85 8.55 -1.11
CA ALA A 307 4.42 8.56 -0.83
C ALA A 307 3.68 8.17 -2.12
N ALA A 308 2.97 7.03 -2.09
CA ALA A 308 2.20 6.48 -3.20
C ALA A 308 1.12 7.44 -3.74
N GLU A 309 1.01 8.64 -3.18
CA GLU A 309 0.14 9.72 -3.63
C GLU A 309 0.66 10.48 -4.86
N THR A 310 1.96 10.38 -5.25
CA THR A 310 2.44 11.20 -6.38
C THR A 310 3.51 10.65 -7.34
N SER A 311 4.16 9.51 -7.11
CA SER A 311 5.20 9.02 -8.03
C SER A 311 5.08 7.53 -8.30
N ILE A 312 4.34 7.18 -9.35
CA ILE A 312 4.51 5.90 -10.05
C ILE A 312 5.07 6.26 -11.42
N GLN A 313 6.37 6.07 -11.62
CA GLN A 313 7.03 6.37 -12.88
C GLN A 313 6.93 5.20 -13.88
N LYS A 314 6.35 5.54 -15.04
CA LYS A 314 6.65 5.09 -16.41
C LYS A 314 7.24 3.67 -16.57
N THR A 315 6.36 2.73 -16.88
CA THR A 315 6.69 1.62 -17.79
C THR A 315 6.28 2.04 -19.21
N THR A 316 7.26 2.39 -20.06
CA THR A 316 7.03 2.48 -21.51
C THR A 316 6.88 1.07 -22.06
N ALA A 317 5.71 0.77 -22.61
CA ALA A 317 5.50 -0.43 -23.41
C ALA A 317 6.39 -0.40 -24.67
N PRO A 318 6.91 -1.55 -25.14
CA PRO A 318 7.50 -1.63 -26.47
C PRO A 318 6.41 -1.39 -27.53
N ALA A 319 6.76 -0.65 -28.58
CA ALA A 319 5.87 -0.34 -29.69
C ALA A 319 5.27 -1.64 -30.30
N PRO A 320 3.98 -1.64 -30.69
CA PRO A 320 3.41 -2.78 -31.37
C PRO A 320 4.11 -2.99 -32.71
N ALA A 321 4.53 -4.23 -32.97
CA ALA A 321 5.04 -4.65 -34.27
C ALA A 321 3.96 -4.39 -35.33
N THR A 322 4.35 -3.68 -36.39
CA THR A 322 3.56 -3.50 -37.61
C THR A 322 3.24 -4.86 -38.22
N PRO A 323 1.98 -5.13 -38.61
CA PRO A 323 1.66 -6.36 -39.33
C PRO A 323 2.18 -6.27 -40.78
N ASP A 324 2.84 -7.35 -41.22
CA ASP A 324 3.29 -7.56 -42.58
C ASP A 324 2.12 -7.43 -43.58
N LYS A 325 2.39 -6.74 -44.69
CA LYS A 325 1.49 -6.64 -45.85
C LYS A 325 1.35 -8.01 -46.52
N PRO A 326 0.14 -8.41 -46.95
CA PRO A 326 0.01 -9.55 -47.84
C PRO A 326 0.47 -9.17 -49.25
N ASP A 327 1.27 -10.08 -49.81
CA ASP A 327 1.75 -10.11 -51.19
C ASP A 327 0.55 -10.22 -52.15
N SER A 328 0.47 -9.32 -53.13
CA SER A 328 -0.53 -9.38 -54.19
C SER A 328 0.15 -9.18 -55.53
N ASP A 329 0.44 -10.29 -56.20
CA ASP A 329 0.79 -10.31 -57.61
C ASP A 329 -0.19 -11.21 -58.38
N ARG A 330 -0.48 -10.78 -59.62
CA ARG A 330 -1.45 -11.31 -60.62
C ARG A 330 -2.92 -10.98 -60.35
N GLY A 331 -3.68 -10.37 -61.25
CA GLY A 331 -3.44 -9.96 -62.63
C GLY A 331 -4.77 -9.72 -63.35
N GLN A 332 -4.66 -9.06 -64.50
CA GLN A 332 -5.62 -8.95 -65.61
C GLN A 332 -6.76 -7.92 -65.53
N ALA A 333 -6.69 -7.06 -66.55
CA ALA A 333 -7.69 -6.11 -67.00
C ALA A 333 -9.00 -6.79 -67.44
N ILE A 334 -10.10 -6.03 -67.37
CA ILE A 334 -11.14 -5.87 -68.40
C ILE A 334 -12.02 -4.68 -67.96
N ALA A 335 -12.14 -3.67 -68.82
CA ALA A 335 -13.15 -2.61 -68.73
C ALA A 335 -14.41 -3.00 -69.51
N PRO A 336 -15.59 -2.53 -69.10
CA PRO A 336 -16.59 -2.07 -70.06
C PRO A 336 -17.24 -0.73 -69.66
N PRO A 337 -18.00 -0.10 -70.59
CA PRO A 337 -17.96 1.35 -70.79
C PRO A 337 -19.07 2.14 -70.09
N ALA A 338 -18.85 3.45 -70.03
CA ALA A 338 -19.83 4.45 -69.63
C ALA A 338 -21.01 4.47 -70.61
N VAL A 339 -22.23 4.39 -70.07
CA VAL A 339 -23.47 4.71 -70.78
C VAL A 339 -23.91 6.10 -70.34
N SER A 340 -23.83 7.04 -71.26
CA SER A 340 -24.50 8.34 -71.20
C SER A 340 -25.95 8.18 -71.65
N ALA A 341 -26.86 8.92 -71.01
CA ALA A 341 -28.22 9.18 -71.45
C ALA A 341 -28.49 10.69 -71.32
N PRO A 342 -29.53 11.24 -71.96
CA PRO A 342 -29.66 11.42 -73.39
C PRO A 342 -29.51 12.89 -73.80
N GLY A 343 -29.14 13.07 -75.06
CA GLY A 343 -29.69 14.05 -75.99
C GLY A 343 -30.08 13.29 -77.25
#